data_AF-A0A953ZGL8-F1
#
_entry.id   AF-A0A953ZGL8-F1
#
_cell.length_a   1.000
_cell.length_b   1.000
_cell.length_c   1.000
_cell.angle_alpha   90.00
_cell.angle_beta   90.00
_cell.angle_gamma   90.00
#
_symmetry.space_group_name_H-M   'P 1'
#
loop_
_entity.id
_entity.type
_entity.pdbx_description
1 polymer ?
#
loop_
_entity_poly.entity_id
_entity_poly.type
_entity_poly.pdbx_seq_one_letter_code
_entity_poly.pdbx_strand_id
1 'polypeptide(L)'
;MTERLILSLSYVVPGALIAGLALQVGAALGGVFTTLRARATEQQLPVPPLVRIYFRATMRTLFVTALLFMLTAGADLVFFFVRPATLTAHLLGYSSGLLLLVCGFTLLLQGGVDRHLKLFSARMRLAQSLGGVGGIAAATWGIALITWRGGVW
;
A
#
# COMPACT_ATOMS: atom_id res chain seq x y z
N MET A 1 15.24 6.02 27.90
CA MET A 1 14.49 4.80 27.49
C MET A 1 13.18 5.16 26.80
N THR A 2 12.40 6.07 27.40
CA THR A 2 11.12 6.60 26.88
C THR A 2 11.23 7.25 25.51
N GLU A 3 12.25 8.07 25.23
CA GLU A 3 12.40 8.75 23.93
C GLU A 3 12.59 7.79 22.75
N ARG A 4 13.36 6.71 22.92
CA ARG A 4 13.53 5.68 21.86
C ARG A 4 12.23 4.94 21.58
N LEU A 5 11.43 4.67 22.62
CA LEU A 5 10.14 4.00 22.50
C LEU A 5 9.14 4.89 21.76
N ILE A 6 9.10 6.18 22.12
CA ILE A 6 8.26 7.20 21.46
C ILE A 6 8.66 7.31 19.97
N LEU A 7 9.96 7.33 19.67
CA LEU A 7 10.44 7.33 18.28
C LEU A 7 10.00 6.07 17.53
N SER A 8 10.25 4.87 18.05
CA SER A 8 9.84 3.61 17.39
C SER A 8 8.32 3.56 17.16
N LEU A 9 7.51 3.90 18.18
CA LEU A 9 6.05 3.94 18.06
C LEU A 9 5.57 4.96 17.02
N SER A 10 6.26 6.08 16.86
CA SER A 10 5.91 7.10 15.86
C SER A 10 6.07 6.63 14.40
N TYR A 11 6.81 5.55 14.15
CA TYR A 11 6.93 4.92 12.82
C TYR A 11 6.12 3.63 12.69
N VAL A 12 6.05 2.83 13.76
CA VAL A 12 5.32 1.56 13.77
C VAL A 12 3.81 1.78 13.65
N VAL A 13 3.24 2.74 14.39
CA VAL A 13 1.78 2.96 14.40
C VAL A 13 1.28 3.45 13.02
N PRO A 14 1.85 4.48 12.39
CA PRO A 14 1.44 4.90 11.06
C PRO A 14 1.68 3.82 10.01
N GLY A 15 2.81 3.12 10.07
CA GLY A 15 3.12 2.06 9.13
C GLY A 15 2.18 0.84 9.25
N ALA A 16 1.74 0.49 10.47
CA ALA A 16 0.75 -0.55 10.69
C ALA A 16 -0.63 -0.17 10.14
N LEU A 17 -1.02 1.10 10.28
CA LEU A 17 -2.24 1.64 9.65
C LEU A 17 -2.16 1.56 8.13
N ILE A 18 -1.01 1.92 7.54
CA ILE A 18 -0.75 1.82 6.10
C ILE A 18 -0.79 0.35 5.64
N ALA A 19 -0.21 -0.58 6.40
CA ALA A 19 -0.27 -2.01 6.10
C ALA A 19 -1.71 -2.55 6.17
N GLY A 20 -2.50 -2.10 7.15
CA GLY A 20 -3.93 -2.42 7.24
C GLY A 20 -4.72 -1.90 6.03
N LEU A 21 -4.45 -0.66 5.62
CA LEU A 21 -5.03 -0.08 4.40
C LEU A 21 -4.65 -0.88 3.15
N ALA A 22 -3.40 -1.32 3.03
CA ALA A 22 -2.94 -2.14 1.91
C ALA A 22 -3.67 -3.48 1.81
N LEU A 23 -3.90 -4.13 2.95
CA LEU A 23 -4.68 -5.37 3.03
C LEU A 23 -6.16 -5.12 2.68
N GLN A 24 -6.74 -4.01 3.15
CA GLN A 24 -8.11 -3.62 2.81
C GLN A 24 -8.26 -3.35 1.30
N VAL A 25 -7.32 -2.61 0.70
CA VAL A 25 -7.27 -2.36 -0.75
C VAL A 25 -7.08 -3.66 -1.53
N GLY A 26 -6.20 -4.56 -1.05
CA GLY A 26 -6.01 -5.88 -1.62
C GLY A 26 -7.29 -6.72 -1.62
N ALA A 27 -8.04 -6.74 -0.51
CA ALA A 27 -9.31 -7.43 -0.40
C ALA A 27 -10.38 -6.83 -1.32
N ALA A 28 -10.46 -5.50 -1.40
CA ALA A 28 -11.39 -4.81 -2.30
C ALA A 28 -11.13 -5.14 -3.78
N LEU A 29 -9.86 -5.20 -4.20
CA LEU A 29 -9.47 -5.63 -5.55
C LEU A 29 -9.84 -7.08 -5.83
N GLY A 30 -9.75 -7.95 -4.83
CA GLY A 30 -10.23 -9.32 -4.93
C GLY A 30 -11.73 -9.37 -5.28
N GLY A 31 -12.54 -8.58 -4.58
CA GLY A 31 -13.97 -8.43 -4.84
C GLY A 31 -14.30 -7.83 -6.23
N VAL A 32 -13.49 -6.88 -6.70
CA VAL A 32 -13.62 -6.34 -8.07
C VAL A 32 -13.31 -7.42 -9.11
N PHE A 33 -12.25 -8.19 -8.90
CA PHE A 33 -11.86 -9.25 -9.84
C PHE A 33 -12.90 -10.37 -9.91
N THR A 34 -13.49 -10.78 -8.79
CA THR A 34 -14.57 -11.78 -8.80
C THR A 34 -15.81 -11.27 -9.52
N THR A 35 -16.18 -10.01 -9.31
CA THR A 35 -17.31 -9.37 -10.01
C THR A 35 -17.07 -9.25 -11.50
N LEU A 36 -15.84 -8.87 -11.92
CA LEU A 36 -15.44 -8.85 -13.33
C LEU A 36 -15.50 -10.24 -13.97
N ARG A 37 -15.03 -11.26 -13.26
CA ARG A 37 -15.08 -12.65 -13.73
C ARG A 37 -16.52 -13.15 -13.87
N ALA A 38 -17.40 -12.82 -12.93
CA ALA A 38 -18.82 -13.16 -12.99
C ALA A 38 -19.48 -12.56 -14.24
N ARG A 39 -19.31 -11.24 -14.45
CA ARG A 39 -19.84 -10.55 -15.64
C ARG A 39 -19.27 -11.07 -16.95
N ALA A 40 -17.98 -11.39 -16.99
CA ALA A 40 -17.34 -11.96 -18.17
C ALA A 40 -17.92 -13.36 -18.51
N THR A 41 -18.26 -14.14 -17.49
CA THR A 41 -18.89 -15.45 -17.65
C THR A 41 -20.34 -15.32 -18.16
N GLU A 42 -21.10 -14.35 -17.65
CA GLU A 42 -22.45 -14.02 -18.14
C GLU A 42 -22.45 -13.61 -19.62
N GLN A 43 -21.43 -12.86 -20.05
CA GLN A 43 -21.30 -12.39 -21.43
C GLN A 43 -20.58 -13.39 -22.37
N GLN A 44 -20.24 -14.59 -21.88
CA GLN A 44 -19.49 -15.61 -22.63
C GLN A 44 -18.14 -15.10 -23.19
N LEU A 45 -17.56 -14.06 -22.59
CA LEU A 45 -16.30 -13.47 -23.01
C LEU A 45 -15.20 -13.85 -22.01
N PRO A 46 -14.02 -14.30 -22.48
CA PRO A 46 -12.91 -14.57 -21.57
C PRO A 46 -12.34 -13.26 -21.01
N VAL A 47 -12.05 -13.23 -19.70
CA VAL A 47 -11.29 -12.12 -19.10
C VAL A 47 -9.88 -12.10 -19.73
N PRO A 48 -9.42 -10.96 -20.27
CA PRO A 48 -8.10 -10.88 -20.88
C PRO A 48 -7.00 -11.33 -19.90
N PRO A 49 -6.02 -12.14 -20.33
CA PRO A 49 -5.00 -12.70 -19.45
C PRO A 49 -4.17 -11.62 -18.76
N LEU A 50 -3.94 -10.48 -19.43
CA LEU A 50 -3.28 -9.30 -18.87
C LEU A 50 -4.01 -8.75 -17.64
N VAL A 51 -5.34 -8.66 -17.69
CA VAL A 51 -6.16 -8.17 -16.57
C VAL A 51 -6.06 -9.14 -15.39
N ARG A 52 -6.17 -10.45 -15.64
CA ARG A 52 -6.03 -11.47 -14.59
C ARG A 52 -4.66 -11.46 -13.92
N ILE A 53 -3.59 -11.38 -14.73
CA ILE A 53 -2.21 -11.32 -14.23
C ILE A 53 -2.02 -10.05 -13.41
N TYR A 54 -2.52 -8.91 -13.90
CA TYR A 54 -2.45 -7.64 -13.21
C TYR A 54 -3.10 -7.69 -11.82
N PHE A 55 -4.36 -8.12 -11.72
CA PHE A 55 -5.06 -8.20 -10.42
C PHE A 55 -4.35 -9.15 -9.46
N ARG A 56 -3.90 -10.32 -9.96
CA ARG A 56 -3.18 -11.31 -9.14
C ARG A 56 -1.82 -10.80 -8.66
N ALA A 57 -1.05 -10.17 -9.55
CA ALA A 57 0.25 -9.59 -9.22
C ALA A 57 0.06 -8.48 -8.19
N THR A 58 -0.90 -7.57 -8.40
CA THR A 58 -1.16 -6.43 -7.52
C THR A 58 -1.61 -6.86 -6.12
N MET A 59 -2.55 -7.80 -6.01
CA MET A 59 -2.96 -8.36 -4.71
C MET A 59 -1.79 -9.04 -3.99
N ARG A 60 -0.96 -9.80 -4.72
CA ARG A 60 0.22 -10.45 -4.17
C ARG A 60 1.25 -9.43 -3.69
N THR A 61 1.50 -8.38 -4.47
CA THR A 61 2.45 -7.32 -4.09
C THR A 61 1.98 -6.62 -2.83
N LEU A 62 0.71 -6.17 -2.77
CA LEU A 62 0.13 -5.54 -1.57
C LEU A 62 0.28 -6.41 -0.33
N PHE A 63 -0.05 -7.70 -0.45
CA PHE A 63 0.07 -8.66 0.66
C PHE A 63 1.53 -8.86 1.09
N VAL A 64 2.44 -9.08 0.14
CA VAL A 64 3.87 -9.28 0.42
C VAL A 64 4.48 -8.04 1.06
N THR A 65 4.16 -6.84 0.56
CA THR A 65 4.65 -5.59 1.16
C THR A 65 4.08 -5.37 2.56
N ALA A 66 2.79 -5.64 2.79
CA ALA A 66 2.18 -5.57 4.12
C ALA A 66 2.83 -6.55 5.10
N LEU A 67 3.11 -7.78 4.66
CA LEU A 67 3.80 -8.79 5.45
C LEU A 67 5.25 -8.36 5.77
N LEU A 68 5.99 -7.87 4.77
CA LEU A 68 7.35 -7.38 4.95
C LEU A 68 7.40 -6.23 5.96
N PHE A 69 6.43 -5.31 5.92
CA PHE A 69 6.29 -4.25 6.92
C PHE A 69 6.05 -4.82 8.32
N MET A 70 5.09 -5.75 8.47
CA MET A 70 4.80 -6.38 9.77
C MET A 70 6.00 -7.13 10.34
N LEU A 71 6.76 -7.82 9.48
CA LEU A 71 8.00 -8.50 9.88
C LEU A 71 9.09 -7.51 10.30
N THR A 72 9.24 -6.38 9.60
CA THR A 72 10.21 -5.34 10.00
C THR A 72 9.80 -4.61 11.27
N ALA A 73 8.50 -4.35 11.46
CA ALA A 73 7.97 -3.75 12.69
C ALA A 73 8.10 -4.70 13.90
N GLY A 74 7.79 -5.99 13.71
CA GLY A 74 7.98 -7.01 14.75
C GLY A 74 9.46 -7.21 15.11
N ALA A 75 10.35 -7.21 14.10
CA ALA A 75 11.79 -7.27 14.35
C ALA A 75 12.29 -6.03 15.11
N ASP A 76 11.77 -4.82 14.84
CA ASP A 76 12.14 -3.63 15.61
C ASP A 76 11.75 -3.76 17.09
N LEU A 77 10.55 -4.26 17.39
CA LEU A 77 10.10 -4.48 18.77
C LEU A 77 10.96 -5.50 19.52
N VAL A 78 11.41 -6.57 18.85
CA VAL A 78 12.25 -7.62 19.45
C VAL A 78 13.71 -7.15 19.62
N PHE A 79 14.26 -6.45 18.63
CA PHE A 79 15.65 -6.01 18.61
C PHE A 79 15.87 -4.57 19.09
N PHE A 80 14.85 -3.95 19.70
CA PHE A 80 14.83 -2.57 20.20
C PHE A 80 16.05 -2.22 21.09
N PHE A 81 16.59 -3.22 21.80
CA PHE A 81 17.72 -3.06 22.71
C PHE A 81 19.10 -3.16 22.03
N VAL A 82 19.17 -3.70 20.81
CA VAL A 82 20.43 -4.13 20.17
C VAL A 82 20.83 -3.21 19.01
N ARG A 83 19.87 -2.56 18.35
CA ARG A 83 20.13 -1.78 17.12
C ARG A 83 20.08 -0.26 17.33
N PRO A 84 20.84 0.52 16.53
CA PRO A 84 20.73 1.97 16.53
C PRO A 84 19.35 2.42 16.01
N ALA A 85 18.64 3.21 16.81
CA ALA A 85 17.26 3.66 16.56
C ALA A 85 17.08 4.40 15.21
N THR A 86 18.13 5.03 14.70
CA THR A 86 18.14 5.75 13.41
C THR A 86 18.05 4.82 12.22
N LEU A 87 18.70 3.65 12.26
CA LEU A 87 18.68 2.68 11.17
C LEU A 87 17.30 2.03 11.03
N THR A 88 16.64 1.70 12.14
CA THR A 88 15.31 1.11 12.07
C THR A 88 14.24 2.13 11.66
N ALA A 89 14.32 3.37 12.14
CA ALA A 89 13.42 4.44 11.72
C ALA A 89 13.48 4.68 10.19
N HIS A 90 14.69 4.65 9.60
CA HIS A 90 14.85 4.74 8.16
C HIS A 90 14.23 3.54 7.43
N LEU A 91 14.50 2.30 7.86
CA LEU A 91 13.96 1.11 7.22
C LEU A 91 12.43 1.03 7.29
N LEU A 92 11.84 1.35 8.44
CA LEU A 92 10.39 1.42 8.63
C LEU A 92 9.76 2.57 7.84
N GLY A 93 10.44 3.71 7.76
CA GLY A 93 10.01 4.85 6.96
C GLY A 93 10.01 4.55 5.46
N TYR A 94 11.08 3.96 4.93
CA TYR A 94 11.16 3.59 3.50
C TYR A 94 10.16 2.47 3.16
N SER A 95 9.99 1.47 4.03
CA SER A 95 9.06 0.38 3.78
C SER A 95 7.61 0.86 3.81
N SER A 96 7.22 1.72 4.76
CA SER A 96 5.89 2.33 4.82
C SER A 96 5.63 3.28 3.64
N GLY A 97 6.63 4.06 3.22
CA GLY A 97 6.56 4.91 2.03
C GLY A 97 6.34 4.13 0.75
N LEU A 98 7.09 3.03 0.54
CA LEU A 98 6.88 2.12 -0.58
C LEU A 98 5.48 1.49 -0.56
N LEU A 99 5.00 1.13 0.62
CA LEU A 99 3.67 0.55 0.81
C LEU A 99 2.55 1.53 0.42
N LEU A 100 2.64 2.79 0.87
CA LEU A 100 1.74 3.87 0.46
C LEU A 100 1.79 4.10 -1.05
N LEU A 101 2.99 4.04 -1.65
CA LEU A 101 3.18 4.24 -3.09
C LEU A 101 2.50 3.12 -3.90
N VAL A 102 2.69 1.86 -3.50
CA VAL A 102 2.03 0.70 -4.11
C VAL A 102 0.51 0.80 -3.93
N CYS A 103 0.02 1.17 -2.74
CA CYS A 103 -1.41 1.37 -2.49
C CYS A 103 -2.00 2.48 -3.36
N GLY A 104 -1.35 3.65 -3.42
CA GLY A 104 -1.81 4.79 -4.18
C GLY A 104 -1.85 4.52 -5.68
N PHE A 105 -0.81 3.87 -6.21
CA PHE A 105 -0.76 3.45 -7.61
C PHE A 105 -1.86 2.44 -7.95
N THR A 106 -2.12 1.52 -7.03
CA THR A 106 -3.18 0.53 -7.19
C THR A 106 -4.57 1.16 -7.20
N LEU A 107 -4.84 2.14 -6.33
CA LEU A 107 -6.11 2.87 -6.31
C LEU A 107 -6.32 3.71 -7.59
N LEU A 108 -5.25 4.33 -8.12
CA LEU A 108 -5.31 5.04 -9.40
C LEU A 108 -5.64 4.10 -10.57
N LEU A 109 -4.98 2.94 -10.61
CA LEU A 109 -5.25 1.95 -11.64
C LEU A 109 -6.64 1.34 -11.52
N GLN A 110 -7.12 1.09 -10.29
CA GLN A 110 -8.51 0.67 -10.05
C GLN A 110 -9.50 1.72 -10.57
N GLY A 111 -9.25 3.01 -10.30
CA GLY A 111 -10.05 4.11 -10.85
C GLY A 111 -9.99 4.19 -12.39
N GLY A 112 -8.84 3.87 -12.99
CA GLY A 112 -8.66 3.80 -14.45
C GLY A 112 -9.46 2.67 -15.09
N VAL A 113 -9.33 1.44 -14.58
CA VAL A 113 -10.09 0.27 -15.04
C VAL A 113 -11.60 0.51 -14.87
N ASP A 114 -12.00 1.12 -13.77
CA ASP A 114 -13.39 1.41 -13.50
C ASP A 114 -13.99 2.50 -14.40
N ARG A 115 -13.21 3.50 -14.84
CA ARG A 115 -13.67 4.46 -15.85
C ARG A 115 -14.04 3.77 -17.16
N HIS A 116 -13.28 2.75 -17.56
CA HIS A 116 -13.55 1.99 -18.78
C HIS A 116 -14.71 1.00 -18.63
N LEU A 117 -14.87 0.37 -17.46
CA LEU A 117 -15.83 -0.71 -17.24
C LEU A 117 -17.12 -0.28 -16.52
N LYS A 118 -17.20 0.98 -16.05
CA LYS A 118 -18.34 1.56 -15.31
C LYS A 118 -18.86 0.63 -14.19
N LEU A 119 -17.95 0.07 -13.40
CA LEU A 119 -18.26 -0.87 -12.31
C LEU A 119 -18.76 -0.12 -11.07
N PHE A 120 -18.24 1.07 -10.75
CA PHE A 120 -18.64 1.85 -9.59
C PHE A 120 -19.27 3.22 -9.92
N SER A 121 -19.96 3.79 -8.92
CA SER A 121 -20.60 5.10 -9.01
C SER A 121 -19.56 6.23 -9.18
N ALA A 122 -19.97 7.33 -9.79
CA ALA A 122 -19.10 8.48 -10.04
C ALA A 122 -18.40 9.03 -8.77
N ARG A 123 -19.10 9.00 -7.63
CA ARG A 123 -18.56 9.44 -6.33
C ARG A 123 -17.45 8.51 -5.82
N MET A 124 -17.64 7.19 -5.95
CA MET A 124 -16.65 6.20 -5.51
C MET A 124 -15.38 6.27 -6.37
N ARG A 125 -15.52 6.47 -7.68
CA ARG A 125 -14.38 6.70 -8.60
C ARG A 125 -13.54 7.91 -8.22
N LEU A 126 -14.21 9.00 -7.87
CA LEU A 126 -13.56 10.26 -7.51
C LEU A 126 -12.83 10.10 -6.18
N ALA A 127 -13.43 9.43 -5.20
CA ALA A 127 -12.79 9.08 -3.93
C ALA A 127 -11.56 8.18 -4.11
N GLN A 128 -11.63 7.13 -4.95
CA GLN A 128 -10.49 6.26 -5.23
C GLN A 128 -9.37 6.97 -5.98
N SER A 129 -9.70 7.84 -6.94
CA SER A 129 -8.71 8.62 -7.68
C SER A 129 -8.00 9.61 -6.75
N LEU A 130 -8.75 10.36 -5.93
CA LEU A 130 -8.19 11.29 -4.96
C LEU A 130 -7.38 10.58 -3.87
N GLY A 131 -7.86 9.43 -3.39
CA GLY A 131 -7.14 8.58 -2.45
C GLY A 131 -5.84 8.03 -3.04
N GLY A 132 -5.85 7.66 -4.33
CA GLY A 132 -4.67 7.23 -5.06
C GLY A 132 -3.62 8.33 -5.22
N VAL A 133 -4.03 9.52 -5.69
CA VAL A 133 -3.13 10.69 -5.80
C VAL A 133 -2.60 11.09 -4.42
N GLY A 134 -3.48 11.18 -3.41
CA GLY A 134 -3.11 11.53 -2.04
C GLY A 134 -2.13 10.53 -1.42
N GLY A 135 -2.35 9.23 -1.65
CA GLY A 135 -1.44 8.17 -1.19
C GLY A 135 -0.05 8.25 -1.83
N ILE A 136 0.03 8.53 -3.13
CA ILE A 136 1.31 8.73 -3.82
C ILE A 136 1.99 10.01 -3.32
N ALA A 137 1.27 11.12 -3.21
CA ALA A 137 1.84 12.37 -2.71
C ALA A 137 2.39 12.22 -1.28
N ALA A 138 1.65 11.53 -0.40
CA ALA A 138 2.09 11.22 0.94
C ALA A 138 3.32 10.29 0.97
N ALA A 139 3.35 9.27 0.10
CA ALA A 139 4.51 8.39 -0.04
C ALA A 139 5.76 9.16 -0.49
N THR A 140 5.65 9.94 -1.57
CA THR A 140 6.77 10.71 -2.12
C THR A 140 7.27 11.74 -1.13
N TRP A 141 6.36 12.43 -0.43
CA TRP A 141 6.73 13.37 0.63
C TRP A 141 7.42 12.68 1.81
N GLY A 142 6.89 11.54 2.27
CA GLY A 142 7.49 10.76 3.34
C GLY A 142 8.89 10.27 3.00
N ILE A 143 9.08 9.71 1.80
CA ILE A 143 10.39 9.28 1.30
C ILE A 143 11.35 10.48 1.19
N ALA A 144 10.93 11.60 0.59
CA ALA A 144 11.76 12.80 0.45
C ALA A 144 12.17 13.38 1.82
N LEU A 145 11.26 13.40 2.79
CA LEU A 145 11.54 13.87 4.15
C LEU A 145 12.55 12.95 4.86
N ILE A 146 12.43 11.63 4.68
CA ILE A 146 13.37 10.64 5.22
C ILE A 146 14.76 10.82 4.59
N THR A 147 14.84 10.99 3.27
CA THR A 147 16.11 11.20 2.58
C THR A 147 16.77 12.52 2.97
N TRP A 148 15.99 13.60 3.12
CA TRP A 148 16.50 14.91 3.52
C TRP A 148 16.97 14.93 4.98
N ARG A 149 16.21 14.35 5.92
CA ARG A 149 16.60 14.26 7.34
C ARG A 149 17.69 13.23 7.61
N GLY A 150 17.79 12.21 6.77
CA GLY A 150 18.81 11.16 6.88
C GLY A 150 20.20 11.57 6.40
N GLY A 151 20.37 12.77 5.82
CA GLY A 151 21.67 13.28 5.38
C GLY A 151 22.34 12.45 4.28
N VAL A 152 21.56 11.84 3.38
CA VAL A 152 22.08 11.00 2.29
C VAL A 152 22.60 11.84 1.09
N TRP A 153 23.22 12.99 1.37
CA TRP A 153 23.80 13.90 0.37
C TRP A 153 25.29 14.08 0.62
#